data_AF-A0AAU5S5Y2-F1
#
_entry.id   AF-A0AAU5S5Y2-F1
#
_cell.length_a   1.000
_cell.length_b   1.000
_cell.length_c   1.000
_cell.angle_alpha   90.00
_cell.angle_beta   90.00
_cell.angle_gamma   90.00
#
_symmetry.space_group_name_H-M   'P 1'
#
loop_
_entity.id
_entity.type
_entity.pdbx_description
1 polymer ?
#
loop_
_entity_poly.entity_id
_entity_poly.type
_entity_poly.pdbx_seq_one_letter_code
_entity_poly.pdbx_strand_id
1 'polypeptide(L)'
;MASMETDEARRTAVAHFTEGGSKNAGWTVTGPAVQDVQTATGSRPSLVFTFRAPASDAWNRRSLPLRVAVDAETGTAETLR
;
A
#
# COMPACT_ATOMS: atom_id res chain seq x y z
N MET A 1 13.68 13.60 13.11
CA MET A 1 12.93 12.37 12.75
C MET A 1 13.58 11.85 11.49
N ALA A 2 14.03 10.60 11.48
CA ALA A 2 14.58 10.01 10.27
C ALA A 2 13.40 9.67 9.35
N SER A 3 13.26 10.38 8.23
CA SER A 3 12.25 10.05 7.22
C SER A 3 12.62 8.69 6.62
N MET A 4 11.72 7.72 6.71
CA MET A 4 11.92 6.43 6.07
C MET A 4 12.09 6.61 4.55
N GLU A 5 13.02 5.87 3.94
CA GLU A 5 13.26 5.97 2.50
C GLU A 5 12.08 5.39 1.72
N THR A 6 11.68 6.05 0.63
CA THR A 6 10.55 5.63 -0.21
C THR A 6 10.67 4.18 -0.71
N ASP A 7 11.90 3.70 -0.97
CA ASP A 7 12.11 2.31 -1.41
C ASP A 7 11.81 1.31 -0.28
N GLU A 8 12.19 1.63 0.95
CA GLU A 8 11.88 0.83 2.13
C GLU A 8 10.37 0.79 2.40
N ALA A 9 9.70 1.94 2.27
CA ALA A 9 8.25 2.01 2.38
C ALA A 9 7.54 1.18 1.31
N ARG A 10 8.05 1.20 0.08
CA ARG A 10 7.52 0.39 -1.01
C ARG A 10 7.68 -1.10 -0.71
N ARG A 11 8.83 -1.55 -0.20
CA ARG A 11 9.05 -2.96 0.18
C ARG A 11 8.08 -3.39 1.26
N THR A 12 7.88 -2.56 2.27
CA THR A 12 6.96 -2.82 3.37
C THR A 12 5.51 -2.91 2.89
N ALA A 13 5.09 -2.00 2.01
CA ALA A 13 3.77 -2.03 1.41
C ALA A 13 3.54 -3.32 0.58
N VAL A 14 4.54 -3.73 -0.20
CA VAL A 14 4.48 -4.96 -1.00
C VAL A 14 4.41 -6.19 -0.10
N ALA A 15 5.24 -6.26 0.95
CA ALA A 15 5.21 -7.37 1.90
C ALA A 15 3.83 -7.52 2.55
N HIS A 16 3.31 -6.44 3.15
CA HIS A 16 1.98 -6.40 3.76
C HIS A 16 0.88 -6.80 2.78
N PHE A 17 0.97 -6.31 1.54
CA PHE A 17 0.03 -6.62 0.47
C PHE A 17 0.03 -8.12 0.10
N THR A 18 1.20 -8.77 0.09
CA THR A 18 1.36 -10.19 -0.24
C THR A 18 0.99 -11.13 0.91
N GLU A 19 1.23 -10.73 2.16
CA GLU A 19 0.89 -11.53 3.35
C GLU A 19 -0.62 -11.68 3.56
N GLY A 20 -1.42 -10.73 3.07
CA GLY A 20 -2.89 -10.77 3.12
C GLY A 20 -3.56 -11.88 2.31
N GLY A 21 -2.79 -12.75 1.65
CA GLY A 21 -3.30 -13.93 0.95
C GLY A 21 -3.84 -13.63 -0.44
N SER A 22 -3.27 -14.31 -1.44
CA SER A 22 -3.80 -14.45 -2.81
C SER A 22 -3.48 -13.36 -3.85
N LYS A 23 -2.60 -12.40 -3.57
CA LYS A 23 -2.26 -11.35 -4.55
C LYS A 23 -0.97 -11.68 -5.28
N ASN A 24 -1.16 -12.32 -6.44
CA ASN A 24 -0.16 -13.00 -7.25
C ASN A 24 0.84 -12.08 -7.98
N ALA A 25 1.89 -12.72 -8.51
CA ALA A 25 2.77 -12.17 -9.53
C ALA A 25 1.97 -11.49 -10.66
N GLY A 26 2.28 -10.22 -10.94
CA GLY A 26 1.66 -9.45 -12.02
C GLY A 26 0.76 -8.30 -11.59
N TRP A 27 0.54 -8.08 -10.28
CA TRP A 27 -0.08 -6.84 -9.83
C TRP A 27 0.86 -5.65 -10.03
N THR A 28 0.32 -4.56 -10.56
CA THR A 28 1.07 -3.31 -10.73
C THR A 28 0.95 -2.49 -9.46
N VAL A 29 2.08 -2.06 -8.92
CA VAL A 29 2.16 -1.13 -7.80
C VAL A 29 2.52 0.27 -8.32
N THR A 30 1.80 1.29 -7.87
CA THR A 30 2.05 2.70 -8.19
C THR A 30 2.07 3.56 -6.93
N GLY A 31 2.90 4.60 -6.90
CA GLY A 31 3.07 5.50 -5.75
C GLY A 31 4.54 5.79 -5.44
N PRO A 32 4.87 6.35 -4.26
CA PRO A 32 3.91 6.73 -3.22
C PRO A 32 3.19 8.05 -3.52
N ALA A 33 1.96 8.18 -3.05
CA ALA A 33 1.33 9.48 -2.81
C ALA A 33 1.37 9.77 -1.31
N VAL A 34 1.87 10.95 -0.92
CA VAL A 34 1.79 11.39 0.47
C VAL A 34 0.34 11.77 0.76
N GLN A 35 -0.27 11.12 1.73
CA GLN A 35 -1.63 11.43 2.18
C GLN A 35 -1.70 11.37 3.71
N ASP A 36 -2.51 12.25 4.28
CA ASP A 36 -2.95 12.11 5.66
C ASP A 36 -3.92 10.94 5.75
N VAL A 37 -3.49 9.89 6.43
CA VAL A 37 -4.31 8.71 6.67
C VAL A 37 -4.89 8.83 8.07
N GLN A 38 -6.22 8.74 8.16
CA GLN A 38 -6.94 8.65 9.42
C GLN A 38 -6.75 7.25 9.99
N THR A 39 -5.83 7.11 10.94
CA THR A 39 -5.64 5.87 11.69
C THR A 39 -6.43 5.93 13.00
N ALA A 40 -6.56 4.80 13.69
CA ALA A 40 -7.12 4.76 15.05
C ALA A 40 -6.36 5.64 16.05
N THR A 41 -5.11 6.01 15.74
CA THR A 41 -4.22 6.82 16.60
C THR A 41 -4.13 8.29 16.19
N GLY A 42 -4.94 8.71 15.21
CA GLY A 42 -4.96 10.07 14.67
C GLY A 42 -4.56 10.14 13.19
N SER A 43 -4.53 11.35 12.64
CA SER A 43 -4.07 11.63 11.28
C SER A 43 -2.54 11.65 11.25
N ARG A 44 -1.95 10.84 10.37
CA ARG A 44 -0.49 10.82 10.17
C ARG A 44 -0.14 10.84 8.70
N PRO A 45 0.96 11.52 8.33
CA PRO A 45 1.46 11.48 6.96
C PRO A 45 1.93 10.07 6.63
N SER A 46 1.28 9.45 5.65
CA SER A 46 1.61 8.12 5.18
C SER A 46 1.96 8.11 3.70
N LEU A 47 2.87 7.23 3.32
CA LEU A 47 3.18 6.91 1.95
C LEU A 47 2.17 5.87 1.46
N VAL A 48 1.26 6.28 0.58
CA VAL A 48 0.21 5.40 0.08
C VAL A 48 0.61 4.80 -1.26
N PHE A 49 0.64 3.48 -1.31
CA PHE A 49 0.87 2.66 -2.50
C PHE A 49 -0.43 2.06 -2.99
N THR A 50 -0.64 2.09 -4.30
CA THR A 50 -1.85 1.57 -4.95
C THR A 50 -1.49 0.33 -5.74
N PHE A 51 -2.22 -0.75 -5.50
CA PHE A 51 -2.04 -2.04 -6.13
C PHE A 51 -3.23 -2.33 -7.04
N ARG A 52 -2.95 -2.56 -8.32
CA ARG A 52 -3.94 -2.92 -9.33
C ARG A 52 -3.68 -4.32 -9.83
N ALA A 53 -4.73 -5.13 -9.88
CA ALA A 53 -4.66 -6.45 -10.47
C ALA A 53 -4.36 -6.34 -11.98
N PRO A 54 -3.64 -7.32 -12.55
CA PRO A 54 -3.39 -7.34 -13.98
C PRO A 54 -4.70 -7.42 -14.76
N ALA A 55 -4.73 -6.83 -15.96
CA ALA A 55 -5.91 -6.85 -16.82
C ALA A 55 -6.31 -8.28 -17.24
N SER A 56 -5.45 -9.28 -17.15
CA SER A 56 -5.79 -10.69 -17.39
C SER A 56 -6.67 -11.30 -16.28
N ASP A 57 -6.72 -10.69 -15.10
CA ASP A 57 -7.49 -11.17 -13.96
C ASP A 57 -8.94 -10.66 -14.06
N ALA A 58 -9.76 -11.40 -14.80
CA ALA A 58 -11.15 -11.02 -15.09
C ALA A 58 -12.02 -10.87 -13.82
N TRP A 59 -11.68 -11.60 -12.75
CA TRP A 59 -12.31 -11.48 -11.44
C TRP A 59 -11.98 -10.13 -10.79
N ASN A 60 -10.70 -9.71 -10.81
CA ASN A 60 -10.28 -8.45 -10.22
C ASN A 60 -10.42 -7.22 -11.12
N ARG A 61 -10.80 -7.34 -12.39
CA ARG A 61 -11.09 -6.17 -13.26
C ARG A 61 -12.17 -5.25 -12.69
N ARG A 62 -13.12 -5.80 -11.93
CA ARG A 62 -14.18 -5.04 -11.26
C ARG A 62 -13.83 -4.65 -9.82
N SER A 63 -12.74 -5.19 -9.27
CA SER A 63 -12.27 -4.84 -7.93
C SER A 63 -11.67 -3.44 -7.93
N LEU A 64 -12.00 -2.66 -6.90
CA LEU A 64 -11.33 -1.39 -6.65
C LEU A 64 -9.83 -1.63 -6.40
N PRO A 65 -8.96 -0.69 -6.79
CA PRO A 65 -7.55 -0.79 -6.48
C PRO A 65 -7.34 -0.87 -4.96
N LEU A 66 -6.47 -1.77 -4.52
CA LEU A 66 -6.15 -1.92 -3.11
C LEU A 66 -5.07 -0.91 -2.75
N ARG A 67 -5.25 -0.21 -1.65
CA ARG A 67 -4.33 0.85 -1.22
C ARG A 67 -3.68 0.42 0.08
N VAL A 68 -2.37 0.55 0.18
CA VAL A 68 -1.61 0.29 1.41
C VAL A 68 -0.94 1.58 1.82
N ALA A 69 -1.26 2.05 3.02
CA ALA A 69 -0.56 3.14 3.66
C ALA A 69 0.63 2.59 4.44
N VAL A 70 1.78 3.23 4.33
CA VAL A 70 2.94 2.97 5.18
C VAL A 70 3.26 4.25 5.92
N ASP A 71 3.19 4.18 7.25
CA ASP A 71 3.55 5.27 8.13
C ASP A 71 5.04 5.58 7.97
N ALA A 72 5.35 6.83 7.62
CA ALA A 72 6.72 7.23 7.24
C ALA A 72 7.68 7.33 8.44
N GLU A 73 7.17 7.24 9.67
CA GLU A 73 7.95 7.35 10.90
C GLU A 73 8.21 5.99 11.56
N THR A 74 7.22 5.09 11.50
CA THR A 74 7.23 3.79 12.18
C THR A 74 7.42 2.61 11.24
N GLY A 75 7.19 2.81 9.93
CA GLY A 75 7.19 1.73 8.94
C GLY A 75 5.98 0.79 9.07
N THR A 76 4.97 1.15 9.85
CA THR A 76 3.76 0.31 9.99
C THR A 76 2.93 0.40 8.71
N ALA A 77 2.50 -0.75 8.17
CA ALA A 77 1.64 -0.81 6.99
C ALA A 77 0.20 -1.19 7.32
N GLU A 78 -0.76 -0.53 6.68
CA GLU A 78 -2.18 -0.84 6.78
C GLU A 78 -2.87 -0.79 5.40
N THR A 79 -3.85 -1.67 5.19
CA THR A 79 -4.67 -1.66 3.98
C THR A 79 -5.85 -0.70 4.13
N LEU A 80 -5.90 0.32 3.29
CA LEU A 80 -7.02 1.24 3.17
C LEU A 80 -8.12 0.62 2.32
N ARG A 81 -9.37 0.68 2.80
CA ARG A 81 -10.56 0.15 2.14
C ARG A 81 -11.39 1.26 1.50
#